data_AF-A0A7X7Z6K4-F1
#
_entry.id   AF-A0A7X7Z6K4-F1
#
_cell.length_a   1.000
_cell.length_b   1.000
_cell.length_c   1.000
_cell.angle_alpha   90.00
_cell.angle_beta   90.00
_cell.angle_gamma   90.00
#
_symmetry.space_group_name_H-M   'P 1'
#
loop_
_entity.id
_entity.type
_entity.pdbx_description
1 polymer ?
#
loop_
_entity_poly.entity_id
_entity_poly.type
_entity_poly.pdbx_seq_one_letter_code
_entity_poly.pdbx_strand_id
1 'polypeptide(L)'
;MKDKLSTFTEFSNNLFPHEIDYLLSVQQFQKPENLHILKIIHHNTHYPARPLPFDTSIDKRTYSYMKAWIHENLQKIDVDMFYAWLISVEKSIMNDDIETGQEKELLNAMDNMHPTAYYFMKFYRVIQHYRDYLIVR
;
A
#
# COMPACT_ATOMS: atom_id res chain seq x y z
N MET A 1 4.32 -19.76 28.03
CA MET A 1 5.38 -19.14 27.20
C MET A 1 4.69 -18.33 26.12
N LYS A 2 4.93 -17.02 26.06
CA LYS A 2 4.34 -16.16 25.01
C LYS A 2 5.03 -16.53 23.69
N ASP A 3 4.28 -17.01 22.71
CA ASP A 3 4.84 -17.34 21.39
C ASP A 3 5.60 -16.13 20.84
N LYS A 4 6.89 -16.30 20.55
CA LYS A 4 7.80 -15.20 20.18
C LYS A 4 7.31 -14.40 18.96
N LEU A 5 6.45 -15.01 18.14
CA LEU A 5 5.97 -14.48 16.86
C LEU A 5 4.44 -14.36 16.78
N SER A 6 3.69 -14.52 17.88
CA SER A 6 2.21 -14.54 17.83
C SER A 6 1.61 -13.32 17.11
N THR A 7 2.10 -12.12 17.41
CA THR A 7 1.66 -10.86 16.76
C THR A 7 1.94 -10.81 15.26
N PHE A 8 3.03 -11.45 14.81
CA PHE A 8 3.36 -11.50 13.39
C PHE A 8 2.48 -12.53 12.67
N THR A 9 2.27 -13.69 13.29
CA THR A 9 1.38 -14.73 12.75
C THR A 9 -0.06 -14.20 12.61
N GLU A 10 -0.59 -13.53 13.63
CA GLU A 10 -1.91 -12.92 13.59
C GLU A 10 -2.00 -11.88 12.47
N PHE A 11 -0.98 -11.04 12.32
CA PHE A 11 -0.90 -10.08 11.21
C PHE A 11 -0.93 -10.79 9.85
N SER A 12 -0.13 -11.84 9.64
CA SER A 12 -0.07 -12.54 8.35
C SER A 12 -1.37 -13.26 7.99
N ASN A 13 -2.14 -13.68 9.00
CA ASN A 13 -3.41 -14.37 8.78
C ASN A 13 -4.53 -13.43 8.31
N ASN A 14 -4.37 -12.12 8.49
CA ASN A 14 -5.34 -11.12 8.03
C ASN A 14 -5.08 -10.66 6.58
N LEU A 15 -4.02 -11.16 5.93
CA LEU A 15 -3.69 -10.81 4.55
C LEU A 15 -4.45 -11.68 3.56
N PHE A 16 -4.85 -11.11 2.43
CA PHE A 16 -5.57 -11.80 1.38
C PHE A 16 -4.62 -12.38 0.31
N PRO A 17 -4.99 -13.48 -0.39
CA PRO A 17 -4.12 -14.12 -1.38
C PRO A 17 -3.59 -13.16 -2.45
N HIS A 18 -4.47 -12.35 -3.03
CA HIS A 18 -4.14 -11.40 -4.08
C HIS A 18 -3.20 -10.27 -3.61
N GLU A 19 -3.29 -9.85 -2.35
CA GLU A 19 -2.36 -8.89 -1.75
C GLU A 19 -0.95 -9.47 -1.70
N ILE A 20 -0.83 -10.75 -1.33
CA ILE A 20 0.47 -11.42 -1.28
C ILE A 20 1.03 -11.67 -2.68
N ASP A 21 0.19 -12.01 -3.65
CA ASP A 21 0.60 -12.15 -5.06
C ASP A 21 1.18 -10.83 -5.58
N TYR A 22 0.50 -9.72 -5.30
CA TYR A 22 1.00 -8.39 -5.60
C TYR A 22 2.35 -8.13 -4.92
N LEU A 23 2.46 -8.37 -3.61
CA LEU A 23 3.71 -8.17 -2.86
C LEU A 23 4.87 -9.01 -3.40
N LEU A 24 4.61 -10.25 -3.83
CA LEU A 24 5.61 -11.09 -4.49
C LEU A 24 6.05 -10.56 -5.85
N SER A 25 5.16 -9.88 -6.58
CA SER A 25 5.47 -9.27 -7.87
C SER A 25 6.33 -8.01 -7.76
N VAL A 26 6.19 -7.25 -6.67
CA VAL A 26 6.89 -5.96 -6.47
C VAL A 26 8.12 -6.04 -5.57
N GLN A 27 8.34 -7.16 -4.87
CA GLN A 27 9.48 -7.29 -3.96
C GLN A 27 10.83 -7.18 -4.68
N GLN A 28 11.79 -6.52 -4.03
CA GLN A 28 13.18 -6.40 -4.48
C GLN A 28 14.15 -6.67 -3.31
N PHE A 29 13.88 -7.72 -2.53
CA PHE A 29 14.65 -7.99 -1.32
C PHE A 29 16.08 -8.42 -1.63
N GLN A 30 17.04 -7.75 -0.97
CA GLN A 30 18.45 -8.15 -1.01
C GLN A 30 18.75 -9.30 -0.02
N LYS A 31 18.00 -9.38 1.09
CA LYS A 31 18.16 -10.43 2.10
C LYS A 31 17.28 -11.64 1.75
N PRO A 32 17.85 -12.86 1.68
CA PRO A 32 17.08 -14.06 1.36
C PRO A 32 16.04 -14.40 2.43
N GLU A 33 16.30 -14.05 3.70
CA GLU A 33 15.38 -14.22 4.82
C GLU A 33 14.03 -13.52 4.58
N ASN A 34 14.05 -12.31 4.04
CA ASN A 34 12.84 -11.52 3.78
C ASN A 34 11.94 -12.22 2.74
N LEU A 35 12.55 -12.69 1.65
CA LEU A 35 11.85 -13.44 0.61
C LEU A 35 11.33 -14.78 1.14
N HIS A 36 12.09 -15.44 2.00
CA HIS A 36 11.66 -16.68 2.64
C HIS A 36 10.41 -16.45 3.50
N ILE A 37 10.41 -15.41 4.35
CA ILE A 37 9.24 -15.04 5.16
C ILE A 37 8.04 -14.75 4.26
N LEU A 38 8.20 -13.97 3.19
CA LEU A 38 7.10 -13.63 2.28
C LEU A 38 6.52 -14.88 1.58
N LYS A 39 7.37 -15.84 1.20
CA LYS A 39 6.93 -17.12 0.63
C LYS A 39 6.16 -18.00 1.62
N ILE A 40 6.56 -18.00 2.90
CA ILE A 40 5.80 -18.69 3.94
C ILE A 40 4.40 -18.07 4.08
N ILE A 41 4.31 -16.73 4.11
CA ILE A 41 3.03 -16.02 4.15
C ILE A 41 2.18 -16.43 2.93
N HIS A 42 2.73 -16.35 1.72
CA HIS A 42 2.03 -16.75 0.50
C HIS A 42 1.48 -18.17 0.57
N HIS A 43 2.27 -19.13 1.04
CA HIS A 43 1.82 -20.51 1.22
C HIS A 43 0.68 -20.59 2.23
N ASN A 44 0.82 -19.94 3.39
CA ASN A 44 -0.17 -20.00 4.47
C ASN A 44 -1.50 -19.36 4.07
N THR A 45 -1.47 -18.30 3.26
CA THR A 45 -2.67 -17.63 2.75
C THR A 45 -3.38 -18.47 1.68
N HIS A 46 -2.63 -19.18 0.82
CA HIS A 46 -3.22 -20.04 -0.23
C HIS A 46 -3.64 -21.42 0.26
N TYR A 47 -2.96 -21.94 1.28
CA TYR A 47 -3.19 -23.28 1.84
C TYR A 47 -3.44 -23.21 3.36
N PRO A 48 -4.52 -22.54 3.81
CA PRO A 48 -4.78 -22.31 5.24
C PRO A 48 -5.01 -23.60 6.03
N ALA A 49 -5.37 -24.70 5.37
CA ALA A 49 -5.51 -26.02 5.99
C ALA A 49 -4.16 -26.69 6.34
N ARG A 50 -3.04 -26.19 5.80
CA ARG A 50 -1.68 -26.74 5.98
C ARG A 50 -0.67 -25.62 6.22
N PRO A 51 -0.80 -24.83 7.31
CA PRO A 51 0.09 -23.72 7.55
C PRO A 51 1.52 -24.21 7.85
N LEU A 52 2.51 -23.55 7.26
CA LEU A 52 3.92 -23.70 7.58
C LEU A 52 4.27 -22.76 8.74
N PRO A 53 5.05 -23.24 9.73
CA PRO A 53 5.49 -22.41 10.85
C PRO A 53 6.54 -21.38 10.40
N PHE A 54 6.54 -20.21 11.04
CA PHE A 54 7.60 -19.22 10.87
C PHE A 54 8.88 -19.63 11.61
N ASP A 55 10.03 -19.32 11.02
CA ASP A 55 11.33 -19.66 11.59
C ASP A 55 11.67 -18.76 12.80
N THR A 56 11.76 -19.38 13.98
CA THR A 56 12.05 -18.69 15.24
C THR A 56 13.54 -18.35 15.44
N SER A 57 14.42 -18.85 14.57
CA SER A 57 15.85 -18.53 14.56
C SER A 57 16.15 -17.18 13.89
N ILE A 58 15.26 -16.71 13.01
CA ILE A 58 15.38 -15.40 12.36
C ILE A 58 15.19 -14.28 13.39
N ASP A 59 15.99 -13.21 13.27
CA ASP A 59 15.93 -12.05 14.15
C ASP A 59 14.52 -11.41 14.13
N LYS A 60 14.00 -11.07 15.32
CA LYS A 60 12.71 -10.40 15.48
C LYS A 60 12.62 -9.09 14.69
N ARG A 61 13.73 -8.37 14.53
CA ARG A 61 13.82 -7.13 13.73
C ARG A 61 13.49 -7.38 12.27
N THR A 62 13.85 -8.54 11.73
CA THR A 62 13.48 -8.93 10.36
C THR A 62 11.97 -9.08 10.22
N TYR A 63 11.30 -9.73 11.18
CA TYR A 63 9.83 -9.81 11.19
C TYR A 63 9.15 -8.44 11.35
N SER A 64 9.68 -7.57 12.22
CA SER A 64 9.18 -6.20 12.34
C SER A 64 9.33 -5.41 11.06
N TYR A 65 10.49 -5.52 10.39
CA TYR A 65 10.72 -4.91 9.08
C TYR A 65 9.74 -5.44 8.03
N MET A 66 9.58 -6.77 7.93
CA MET A 66 8.66 -7.38 6.98
C MET A 66 7.21 -6.92 7.19
N LYS A 67 6.77 -6.82 8.46
CA LYS A 67 5.44 -6.30 8.77
C LYS A 67 5.26 -4.85 8.28
N ALA A 68 6.24 -3.98 8.56
CA ALA A 68 6.19 -2.59 8.11
C ALA A 68 6.21 -2.49 6.58
N TRP A 69 7.11 -3.22 5.92
CA TRP A 69 7.23 -3.23 4.47
C TRP A 69 5.94 -3.72 3.79
N ILE A 70 5.31 -4.79 4.29
CA ILE A 70 4.02 -5.29 3.76
C ILE A 70 2.96 -4.19 3.88
N HIS A 71 2.81 -3.61 5.07
CA HIS A 71 1.80 -2.59 5.32
C HIS A 71 1.99 -1.36 4.40
N GLU A 72 3.22 -0.84 4.31
CA GLU A 72 3.55 0.31 3.48
C GLU A 72 3.29 0.06 1.98
N ASN A 73 3.55 -1.15 1.48
CA ASN A 73 3.33 -1.45 0.06
C ASN A 73 1.86 -1.70 -0.28
N LEU A 74 1.07 -2.26 0.64
CA LEU A 74 -0.37 -2.41 0.45
C LEU A 74 -1.09 -1.06 0.56
N GLN A 75 -0.69 -0.18 1.49
CA GLN A 75 -1.27 1.16 1.59
C GLN A 75 -1.09 1.99 0.31
N LYS A 76 0.01 1.81 -0.43
CA LYS A 76 0.23 2.52 -1.70
C LYS A 76 -0.77 2.16 -2.79
N ILE A 77 -1.36 0.96 -2.73
CA ILE A 77 -2.37 0.49 -3.69
C ILE A 77 -3.78 0.47 -3.09
N ASP A 78 -3.92 0.94 -1.85
CA ASP A 78 -5.21 1.02 -1.17
C ASP A 78 -6.07 2.08 -1.84
N VAL A 79 -7.09 1.60 -2.55
CA VAL A 79 -8.01 2.44 -3.32
C VAL A 79 -8.81 3.37 -2.41
N ASP A 80 -9.14 2.95 -1.19
CA ASP A 80 -9.92 3.75 -0.25
C ASP A 80 -9.08 4.91 0.30
N MET A 81 -7.81 4.64 0.62
CA MET A 81 -6.86 5.69 0.99
C MET A 81 -6.66 6.70 -0.14
N PHE A 82 -6.49 6.20 -1.38
CA PHE A 82 -6.37 7.07 -2.55
C PHE A 82 -7.61 7.95 -2.75
N TYR A 83 -8.80 7.37 -2.60
CA TYR A 83 -10.06 8.11 -2.70
C TYR A 83 -10.18 9.19 -1.63
N ALA A 84 -9.86 8.87 -0.38
CA ALA A 84 -9.91 9.83 0.73
C ALA A 84 -8.97 11.02 0.49
N TRP A 85 -7.74 10.74 0.04
CA TRP A 85 -6.79 11.77 -0.36
C TRP A 85 -7.34 12.63 -1.50
N LEU A 86 -7.92 12.00 -2.53
CA LEU A 86 -8.44 12.70 -3.70
C LEU A 86 -9.59 13.67 -3.35
N ILE A 87 -10.48 13.27 -2.45
CA ILE A 87 -11.55 14.13 -1.93
C ILE A 87 -10.98 15.29 -1.11
N SER A 88 -9.93 15.04 -0.32
CA SER A 88 -9.26 16.10 0.44
C SER A 88 -8.65 17.16 -0.49
N VAL A 89 -7.95 16.74 -1.54
CA VAL A 89 -7.33 17.65 -2.51
C VAL A 89 -8.39 18.41 -3.30
N GLU A 90 -9.44 17.75 -3.77
CA GLU A 90 -10.55 18.40 -4.48
C GLU A 90 -11.21 19.47 -3.62
N LYS A 91 -11.48 19.18 -2.34
CA LYS A 91 -12.03 20.15 -1.40
C LYS A 91 -11.13 21.38 -1.30
N SER A 92 -9.81 21.19 -1.23
CA SER A 92 -8.88 22.29 -1.11
C SER A 92 -8.79 23.16 -2.36
N ILE A 93 -8.84 22.54 -3.54
CA ILE A 93 -8.91 23.27 -4.82
C ILE A 93 -10.19 24.11 -4.88
N MET A 94 -11.34 23.51 -4.53
CA MET A 94 -12.63 24.19 -4.59
C MET A 94 -12.76 25.36 -3.60
N ASN A 95 -11.98 25.35 -2.52
CA ASN A 95 -11.96 26.42 -1.52
C ASN A 95 -10.84 27.46 -1.74
N ASP A 96 -10.00 27.29 -2.77
CA ASP A 96 -8.81 28.14 -2.99
C ASP A 96 -7.85 28.14 -1.77
N ASP A 97 -7.69 26.98 -1.13
CA ASP A 97 -6.79 26.79 0.03
C ASP A 97 -5.76 25.67 -0.17
N ILE A 98 -5.59 25.19 -1.40
CA ILE A 98 -4.62 24.13 -1.71
C ILE A 98 -3.19 24.57 -1.38
N GLU A 99 -2.51 23.74 -0.58
CA GLU A 99 -1.14 23.98 -0.16
C GLU A 99 -0.12 23.47 -1.21
N THR A 100 1.08 24.06 -1.23
CA THR A 100 2.16 23.66 -2.14
C THR A 100 2.54 22.17 -2.02
N GLY A 101 2.43 21.60 -0.82
CA GLY A 101 2.64 20.17 -0.60
C GLY A 101 1.60 19.31 -1.34
N GLN A 102 0.33 19.69 -1.24
CA GLN A 102 -0.78 19.01 -1.92
C GLN A 102 -0.67 19.15 -3.44
N GLU A 103 -0.30 20.33 -3.95
CA GLU A 103 -0.08 20.52 -5.39
C GLU A 103 1.02 19.60 -5.92
N LYS A 104 2.15 19.52 -5.20
CA LYS A 104 3.25 18.63 -5.58
C LYS A 104 2.82 17.17 -5.61
N GLU A 105 2.05 16.73 -4.62
CA GLU A 105 1.48 15.38 -4.60
C GLU A 105 0.52 15.13 -5.76
N LEU A 106 -0.36 16.08 -6.07
CA LEU A 106 -1.30 15.99 -7.19
C LEU A 106 -0.58 15.88 -8.54
N LEU A 107 0.48 16.67 -8.75
CA LEU A 107 1.30 16.60 -9.96
C LEU A 107 2.03 15.25 -10.07
N ASN A 108 2.62 14.76 -8.98
CA ASN A 108 3.25 13.43 -8.97
C ASN A 108 2.21 12.33 -9.27
N ALA A 109 1.00 12.44 -8.73
CA ALA A 109 -0.07 11.50 -9.02
C ALA A 109 -0.47 11.54 -10.50
N MET A 110 -0.48 12.71 -11.13
CA MET A 110 -0.77 12.89 -12.54
C MET A 110 0.24 12.15 -13.44
N ASP A 111 1.53 12.21 -13.10
CA ASP A 111 2.60 11.52 -13.86
C ASP A 111 2.49 9.99 -13.80
N ASN A 112 1.89 9.46 -12.72
CA ASN A 112 1.78 8.01 -12.48
C ASN A 112 0.36 7.44 -12.75
N MET A 113 -0.60 8.28 -13.11
CA MET A 113 -1.99 7.89 -13.27
C MET A 113 -2.22 7.16 -14.61
N HIS A 114 -2.87 5.99 -14.54
CA HIS A 114 -3.25 5.22 -15.72
C HIS A 114 -4.77 5.18 -15.94
N PRO A 115 -5.26 5.15 -17.20
CA PRO A 115 -6.68 5.05 -17.52
C PRO A 115 -7.40 3.83 -16.93
N THR A 116 -6.64 2.76 -16.63
CA THR A 116 -7.15 1.52 -16.03
C THR A 116 -7.22 1.57 -14.51
N ALA A 117 -6.74 2.64 -13.86
CA ALA A 117 -6.81 2.80 -12.43
C ALA A 117 -8.28 2.93 -11.97
N TYR A 118 -8.61 2.33 -10.83
CA TYR A 118 -9.98 2.22 -10.33
C TYR A 118 -10.69 3.59 -10.22
N TYR A 119 -9.99 4.60 -9.71
CA TYR A 119 -10.52 5.96 -9.54
C TYR A 119 -10.10 6.94 -10.64
N PHE A 120 -9.66 6.46 -11.81
CA PHE A 120 -9.19 7.33 -12.91
C PHE A 120 -10.20 8.44 -13.27
N MET A 121 -11.48 8.09 -13.45
CA MET A 121 -12.51 9.06 -13.84
C MET A 121 -12.73 10.13 -12.77
N LYS A 122 -12.62 9.77 -11.48
CA LYS A 122 -12.72 10.75 -10.39
C LYS A 122 -11.47 11.63 -10.37
N PHE A 123 -10.28 11.04 -10.52
CA PHE A 123 -9.02 11.79 -10.58
C PHE A 123 -9.01 12.80 -11.71
N TYR A 124 -9.43 12.39 -12.91
CA TYR A 124 -9.55 13.27 -14.06
C TYR A 124 -10.44 14.49 -13.78
N ARG A 125 -11.58 14.31 -13.10
CA ARG A 125 -12.44 15.43 -12.69
C ARG A 125 -11.75 16.40 -11.73
N VAL A 126 -10.99 15.88 -10.75
CA VAL A 126 -10.22 16.73 -9.83
C VAL A 126 -9.16 17.53 -10.58
N ILE A 127 -8.50 16.93 -11.58
CA ILE A 127 -7.56 17.67 -12.45
C ILE A 127 -8.27 18.75 -13.27
N GLN A 128 -9.49 18.53 -13.73
CA GLN A 128 -10.28 19.58 -14.39
C GLN A 128 -10.55 20.75 -13.44
N HIS A 129 -10.92 20.46 -12.18
CA HIS A 129 -11.08 21.47 -11.14
C HIS A 129 -9.76 22.22 -10.86
N TYR A 130 -8.63 21.51 -10.80
CA TYR A 130 -7.31 22.12 -10.62
C TYR A 130 -6.92 23.02 -11.80
N ARG A 131 -7.21 22.61 -13.04
CA ARG A 131 -7.00 23.45 -14.22
C ARG A 131 -7.83 24.73 -14.13
N ASP A 132 -9.11 24.62 -13.78
CA ASP A 132 -10.01 25.76 -13.70
C ASP A 132 -9.55 26.73 -12.59
N TYR A 133 -9.10 26.18 -11.45
CA TYR A 133 -8.42 26.92 -10.39
C TYR A 133 -7.22 27.74 -10.90
N LEU A 134 -6.32 27.11 -11.66
CA LEU A 134 -5.12 27.77 -12.21
C LEU A 134 -5.44 28.85 -13.25
N ILE A 135 -6.59 28.80 -13.92
CA ILE A 135 -7.00 29.80 -14.91
C ILE A 135 -7.51 31.09 -14.25
N VAL A 136 -8.11 30.97 -13.06
CA VAL A 136 -8.71 32.12 -12.34
C VAL A 136 -7.67 32.90 -11.54
N ARG A 137 -6.49 32.32 -11.30
CA ARG A 137 -5.38 32.90 -10.53
C ARG A 137 -4.32 33.56 -11.42
#